data_AF-A0A6L3N656-F1
#
_entry.id   AF-A0A6L3N656-F1
#
_cell.length_a   1.000
_cell.length_b   1.000
_cell.length_c   1.000
_cell.angle_alpha   90.00
_cell.angle_beta   90.00
_cell.angle_gamma   90.00
#
_symmetry.space_group_name_H-M   'P 1'
#
loop_
_entity.id
_entity.type
_entity.pdbx_description
1 polymer ?
#
loop_
_entity_poly.entity_id
_entity_poly.type
_entity_poly.pdbx_seq_one_letter_code
_entity_poly.pdbx_strand_id
1 'polypeptide(L)'
;LLPTLVDLAGVAPAGGWPDAVDGASLVPHLRGAPAHDVALGEYLAEGAVAPVVMIRRGDWKYVHCPADPDQLYNLADDPRERTNLAGLPEAADVLAAFRTEAARRWNLTELDAQVRASQRRRRFHYAATTQGRIQAWDWQPFADASQRYMRNHIELDTLEAMARFPRVGR
;
A
#
# COMPACT_ATOMS: atom_id res chain seq x y z
N LEU A 1 -4.12 -2.41 5.86
CA LEU A 1 -3.42 -3.48 6.63
C LEU A 1 -2.94 -3.01 7.99
N LEU A 2 -2.17 -1.91 8.06
CA LEU A 2 -1.64 -1.39 9.33
C LEU A 2 -2.69 -1.30 10.47
N PRO A 3 -3.87 -0.69 10.28
CA PRO A 3 -4.90 -0.66 11.34
C PRO A 3 -5.38 -2.04 11.78
N THR A 4 -5.50 -3.00 10.85
CA THR A 4 -5.91 -4.37 11.16
C THR A 4 -4.90 -5.06 12.07
N LEU A 5 -3.59 -4.91 11.81
CA LEU A 5 -2.55 -5.53 12.63
C LEU A 5 -2.53 -4.95 14.05
N VAL A 6 -2.72 -3.63 14.17
CA VAL A 6 -2.81 -2.94 15.47
C VAL A 6 -4.03 -3.40 16.27
N ASP A 7 -5.20 -3.49 15.62
CA ASP A 7 -6.44 -4.00 16.22
C ASP A 7 -6.30 -5.47 16.69
N LEU A 8 -5.74 -6.34 15.85
CA LEU A 8 -5.48 -7.75 16.20
C LEU A 8 -4.48 -7.91 17.34
N ALA A 9 -3.49 -7.02 17.44
CA ALA A 9 -2.54 -7.02 18.54
C ALA A 9 -3.15 -6.52 19.88
N GLY A 10 -4.39 -6.01 19.86
CA GLY A 10 -5.07 -5.50 21.06
C GLY A 10 -4.42 -4.25 21.64
N VAL A 11 -3.58 -3.57 20.85
CA VAL A 11 -2.89 -2.35 21.25
C VAL A 11 -3.55 -1.17 20.54
N ALA A 12 -3.99 -0.16 21.30
CA ALA A 12 -4.37 1.11 20.73
C ALA A 12 -3.15 2.05 20.81
N PRO A 13 -2.85 2.84 19.77
CA PRO A 13 -1.86 3.90 19.90
C PRO A 13 -2.29 4.85 21.03
N ALA A 14 -1.49 4.96 22.09
CA ALA A 14 -1.87 5.65 23.33
C ALA A 14 -2.22 7.16 23.14
N GLY A 15 -1.82 7.75 22.01
CA GLY A 15 -2.16 9.11 21.60
C GLY A 15 -2.80 9.21 20.21
N GLY A 16 -3.33 8.10 19.67
CA GLY A 16 -3.74 8.02 18.27
C GLY A 16 -2.55 7.86 17.31
N TRP A 17 -2.83 7.93 16.01
CA TRP A 17 -1.80 7.82 14.97
C TRP A 17 -1.00 9.13 14.88
N PRO A 18 0.35 9.06 14.78
CA PRO A 18 1.18 10.27 14.65
C PRO A 18 0.96 10.98 13.30
N ASP A 19 0.60 10.21 12.27
CA ASP A 19 0.29 10.67 10.93
C ASP A 19 -1.09 10.16 10.50
N ALA A 20 -1.64 10.75 9.44
CA ALA A 20 -2.88 10.28 8.85
C ALA A 20 -2.74 8.83 8.36
N VAL A 21 -3.73 8.00 8.67
CA VAL A 21 -3.83 6.63 8.17
C VAL A 21 -5.09 6.53 7.33
N ASP A 22 -4.92 6.34 6.02
CA ASP A 22 -6.03 6.33 5.06
C ASP A 22 -6.86 5.04 5.08
N GLY A 23 -6.30 3.97 5.63
CA GLY A 23 -6.96 2.67 5.73
C GLY A 23 -7.78 2.49 7.01
N ALA A 24 -8.63 1.46 7.02
CA ALA A 24 -9.37 1.02 8.20
C ALA A 24 -9.06 -0.44 8.56
N SER A 25 -9.39 -0.84 9.79
CA SER A 25 -9.22 -2.23 10.25
C SER A 25 -10.18 -3.15 9.50
N LEU A 26 -9.69 -4.33 9.13
CA LEU A 26 -10.49 -5.41 8.52
C LEU A 26 -11.11 -6.34 9.57
N VAL A 27 -10.79 -6.19 10.86
CA VAL A 27 -11.33 -7.04 11.94
C VAL A 27 -12.87 -7.04 11.98
N PRO A 28 -13.59 -5.92 11.75
CA PRO A 28 -15.05 -5.96 11.64
C PRO A 28 -15.56 -6.92 10.56
N HIS A 29 -14.92 -6.96 9.38
CA HIS A 29 -15.28 -7.93 8.32
C HIS A 29 -15.10 -9.38 8.80
N LEU A 30 -13.99 -9.67 9.49
CA LEU A 30 -13.72 -11.02 10.03
C LEU A 30 -14.75 -11.48 11.06
N ARG A 31 -15.40 -10.52 11.72
CA ARG A 31 -16.47 -10.76 12.71
C ARG A 31 -17.87 -10.73 12.11
N GLY A 32 -18.01 -10.56 10.79
CA GLY A 32 -19.30 -10.40 10.13
C GLY A 32 -20.04 -9.11 10.49
N ALA A 33 -19.34 -8.10 11.00
CA ALA A 33 -19.92 -6.81 11.33
C ALA A 33 -19.91 -5.87 10.10
N PRO A 34 -20.84 -4.89 10.03
CA PRO A 34 -20.79 -3.84 9.01
C PRO A 34 -19.43 -3.14 9.01
N ALA A 35 -18.88 -2.92 7.83
CA ALA A 35 -17.54 -2.38 7.64
C ALA A 35 -17.44 -1.60 6.32
N HIS A 36 -16.29 -0.99 6.09
CA HIS A 36 -16.05 -0.17 4.91
C HIS A 36 -16.04 -1.00 3.62
N ASP A 37 -16.50 -0.43 2.52
CA ASP A 37 -16.65 -1.11 1.22
C ASP A 37 -15.85 -0.43 0.09
N VAL A 38 -14.97 0.51 0.45
CA VAL A 38 -14.20 1.31 -0.50
C VAL A 38 -12.74 0.88 -0.52
N ALA A 39 -12.22 0.67 -1.73
CA ALA A 39 -10.77 0.66 -1.98
C ALA A 39 -10.43 1.77 -2.98
N LEU A 40 -9.32 2.47 -2.71
CA LEU A 40 -8.79 3.53 -3.56
C LEU A 40 -7.46 3.04 -4.15
N GLY A 41 -7.18 3.42 -5.39
CA GLY A 41 -5.91 3.12 -6.05
C GLY A 41 -5.34 4.35 -6.73
N GLU A 42 -4.02 4.45 -6.73
CA GLU A 42 -3.27 5.46 -7.46
C GLU A 42 -2.13 4.78 -8.20
N TYR A 43 -1.87 5.21 -9.43
CA TYR A 43 -0.74 4.75 -10.21
C TYR A 43 -0.08 5.94 -10.91
N LEU A 44 1.17 6.22 -10.50
CA LEU A 44 1.92 7.44 -10.83
C LEU A 44 3.31 7.11 -11.40
N ALA A 45 3.47 5.92 -11.96
CA ALA A 45 4.75 5.33 -12.32
C ALA A 45 4.87 5.12 -13.84
N GLU A 46 5.70 4.17 -14.28
CA GLU A 46 5.99 3.88 -15.68
C GLU A 46 4.74 3.50 -16.50
N GLY A 47 4.75 3.78 -17.81
CA GLY A 47 3.60 3.49 -18.68
C GLY A 47 2.41 4.45 -18.51
N ALA A 48 2.33 5.22 -17.41
CA ALA A 48 1.37 6.30 -17.23
C ALA A 48 1.99 7.66 -17.60
N VAL A 49 1.32 8.42 -18.47
CA VAL A 49 1.77 9.77 -18.88
C VAL A 49 1.19 10.89 -18.02
N ALA A 50 0.15 10.58 -17.24
CA ALA A 50 -0.52 11.41 -16.25
C ALA A 50 -0.98 10.53 -15.06
N PRO A 51 -1.32 11.11 -13.89
CA PRO A 51 -1.84 10.36 -12.75
C PRO A 51 -3.07 9.52 -13.08
N VAL A 52 -3.05 8.24 -12.73
CA VAL A 52 -4.20 7.33 -12.81
C VAL A 52 -4.75 7.10 -11.41
N VAL A 53 -6.05 7.25 -11.22
CA VAL A 53 -6.75 7.01 -9.95
C VAL A 53 -7.90 6.04 -10.13
N MET A 54 -8.22 5.30 -9.07
CA MET A 54 -9.25 4.26 -9.07
C MET A 54 -10.09 4.33 -7.79
N ILE A 55 -11.41 4.19 -7.95
CA ILE A 55 -12.35 3.97 -6.85
C ILE A 55 -13.06 2.64 -7.08
N ARG A 56 -12.98 1.74 -6.10
CA ARG A 56 -13.73 0.49 -6.04
C ARG A 56 -14.72 0.59 -4.89
N ARG A 57 -16.02 0.48 -5.17
CA ARG A 57 -17.10 0.48 -4.16
C ARG A 57 -18.26 -0.42 -4.58
N GLY A 58 -18.82 -1.20 -3.65
CA GLY A 58 -19.98 -2.07 -3.94
C GLY A 58 -19.67 -3.06 -5.05
N ASP A 59 -20.37 -2.99 -6.17
CA ASP A 59 -20.07 -3.78 -7.38
C ASP A 59 -19.25 -3.00 -8.41
N TRP A 60 -19.05 -1.70 -8.21
CA TRP A 60 -18.50 -0.80 -9.21
C TRP A 60 -17.00 -0.60 -9.06
N LYS A 61 -16.33 -0.44 -10.20
CA LYS A 61 -14.95 0.03 -10.31
C LYS A 61 -14.88 1.15 -11.33
N TYR A 62 -14.34 2.29 -10.91
CA TYR A 62 -14.11 3.47 -11.72
C TYR A 62 -12.62 3.76 -11.80
N VAL A 63 -12.11 4.04 -13.00
CA VAL A 63 -10.72 4.44 -13.25
C VAL A 63 -10.72 5.74 -14.05
N HIS A 64 -9.89 6.69 -13.62
CA HIS A 64 -9.74 7.99 -14.25
C HIS A 64 -8.27 8.33 -14.46
N CYS A 65 -7.97 8.86 -15.64
CA CYS A 65 -6.70 9.48 -15.98
C CYS A 65 -7.02 10.69 -16.87
N PRO A 66 -6.47 11.89 -16.61
CA PRO A 66 -6.74 13.04 -17.46
C PRO A 66 -6.32 12.86 -18.93
N ALA A 67 -5.42 11.93 -19.21
CA ALA A 67 -4.91 11.65 -20.55
C ALA A 67 -5.70 10.54 -21.29
N ASP A 68 -6.59 9.82 -20.61
CA ASP A 68 -7.28 8.65 -21.16
C ASP A 68 -8.81 8.76 -20.96
N PRO A 69 -9.63 8.06 -21.76
CA PRO A 69 -11.07 7.95 -21.49
C PRO A 69 -11.33 7.30 -20.12
N ASP A 70 -12.38 7.76 -19.43
CA ASP A 70 -12.84 7.11 -18.21
C ASP A 70 -13.18 5.64 -18.44
N GLN A 71 -12.96 4.84 -17.41
CA GLN A 71 -13.39 3.44 -17.38
C GLN A 71 -14.33 3.20 -16.21
N LEU A 72 -15.46 2.56 -16.49
CA LEU A 72 -16.45 2.19 -15.48
C LEU A 72 -16.92 0.76 -15.73
N TYR A 73 -16.85 -0.08 -14.69
CA TYR A 73 -17.24 -1.48 -14.75
C TYR A 73 -18.15 -1.84 -13.58
N ASN A 74 -19.19 -2.63 -13.85
CA ASN A 74 -19.93 -3.37 -12.84
C ASN A 74 -19.34 -4.78 -12.77
N LEU A 75 -18.68 -5.09 -11.65
CA LEU A 75 -17.95 -6.34 -11.45
C LEU A 75 -18.82 -7.50 -10.99
N ALA A 76 -20.07 -7.26 -10.58
CA ALA A 76 -21.03 -8.32 -10.36
C ALA A 76 -21.48 -8.93 -11.70
N ASP A 77 -21.73 -8.08 -12.69
CA ASP A 77 -22.19 -8.49 -14.03
C ASP A 77 -21.03 -8.80 -14.98
N ASP A 78 -19.93 -8.06 -14.89
CA ASP A 78 -18.72 -8.23 -15.71
C ASP A 78 -17.45 -8.32 -14.84
N PRO A 79 -17.20 -9.48 -14.20
CA PRO A 79 -16.00 -9.70 -13.37
C PRO A 79 -14.68 -9.61 -14.14
N ARG A 80 -14.72 -9.56 -15.49
CA ARG A 80 -13.54 -9.55 -16.36
C ARG A 80 -13.31 -8.21 -17.02
N GLU A 81 -14.10 -7.18 -16.69
CA GLU A 81 -13.91 -5.80 -17.14
C GLU A 81 -13.82 -5.68 -18.67
N ARG A 82 -14.64 -6.47 -19.37
CA ARG A 82 -14.67 -6.55 -20.84
C ARG A 82 -15.49 -5.42 -21.46
N THR A 83 -16.46 -4.88 -20.73
CA THR A 83 -17.38 -3.86 -21.23
C THR A 83 -17.25 -2.58 -20.42
N ASN A 84 -16.60 -1.57 -21.01
CA ASN A 84 -16.52 -0.24 -20.40
C ASN A 84 -17.88 0.48 -20.52
N LEU A 85 -18.50 0.78 -19.38
CA LEU A 85 -19.80 1.42 -19.27
C LEU A 85 -19.73 2.95 -19.28
N ALA A 86 -18.55 3.56 -19.23
CA ALA A 86 -18.39 5.01 -19.09
C ALA A 86 -18.95 5.85 -20.26
N GLY A 87 -19.24 5.22 -21.40
CA GLY A 87 -19.87 5.86 -22.56
C GLY A 87 -21.36 5.57 -22.72
N LEU A 88 -21.94 4.74 -21.85
CA LEU A 88 -23.29 4.24 -22.03
C LEU A 88 -24.31 5.08 -21.21
N PRO A 89 -25.45 5.49 -21.80
CA PRO A 89 -26.45 6.33 -21.13
C PRO A 89 -26.96 5.74 -19.81
N GLU A 90 -27.11 4.41 -19.74
CA GLU A 90 -27.59 3.69 -18.56
C GLU A 90 -26.65 3.79 -17.35
N ALA A 91 -25.38 4.14 -17.54
CA ALA A 91 -24.39 4.29 -16.49
C ALA A 91 -24.03 5.77 -16.18
N ALA A 92 -24.71 6.73 -16.81
CA ALA A 92 -24.38 8.14 -16.74
C ALA A 92 -24.41 8.70 -15.29
N ASP A 93 -25.44 8.34 -14.51
CA ASP A 93 -25.58 8.81 -13.13
C ASP A 93 -24.49 8.24 -12.21
N VAL A 94 -24.18 6.94 -12.37
CA VAL A 94 -23.12 6.26 -11.61
C VAL A 94 -21.76 6.87 -11.95
N LEU A 95 -21.48 7.09 -13.23
CA LEU A 95 -20.25 7.73 -13.69
C LEU A 95 -20.12 9.16 -13.13
N ALA A 96 -21.20 9.95 -13.18
CA ALA A 96 -21.19 11.31 -12.66
C ALA A 96 -20.88 11.34 -11.16
N ALA A 97 -21.47 10.43 -10.37
CA ALA A 97 -21.18 10.32 -8.94
C ALA A 97 -19.70 9.99 -8.67
N PHE A 98 -19.11 9.05 -9.40
CA PHE A 98 -17.69 8.72 -9.26
C PHE A 98 -16.76 9.85 -9.70
N ARG A 99 -17.08 10.57 -10.79
CA ARG A 99 -16.34 11.76 -11.22
C ARG A 99 -16.34 12.85 -10.16
N THR A 100 -17.51 13.15 -9.57
CA THR A 100 -17.62 14.12 -8.48
C THR A 100 -16.80 13.69 -7.27
N GLU A 101 -16.84 12.42 -6.91
CA GLU A 101 -16.04 11.92 -5.79
C GLU A 101 -14.53 11.99 -6.09
N ALA A 102 -14.11 11.62 -7.30
CA ALA A 102 -12.71 11.67 -7.70
C ALA A 102 -12.18 13.10 -7.66
N ALA A 103 -12.94 14.07 -8.19
CA ALA A 103 -12.57 15.49 -8.15
C ALA A 103 -12.50 16.05 -6.71
N ARG A 104 -13.29 15.51 -5.78
CA ARG A 104 -13.23 15.90 -4.36
C ARG A 104 -12.00 15.32 -3.65
N ARG A 105 -11.59 14.10 -4.01
CA ARG A 105 -10.48 13.39 -3.37
C ARG A 105 -9.13 13.83 -3.91
N TRP A 106 -9.03 14.05 -5.23
CA TRP A 106 -7.78 14.30 -5.90
C TRP A 106 -7.78 15.61 -6.66
N ASN A 107 -6.77 16.43 -6.41
CA ASN A 107 -6.35 17.47 -7.32
C ASN A 107 -5.30 16.88 -8.27
N LEU A 108 -5.74 16.33 -9.41
CA LEU A 108 -4.85 15.62 -10.33
C LEU A 108 -3.83 16.52 -11.03
N THR A 109 -4.15 17.80 -11.21
CA THR A 109 -3.20 18.78 -11.75
C THR A 109 -2.05 19.01 -10.78
N GLU A 110 -2.37 19.20 -9.49
CA GLU A 110 -1.36 19.36 -8.44
C GLU A 110 -0.56 18.07 -8.25
N LEU A 111 -1.22 16.92 -8.26
CA LEU A 111 -0.57 15.61 -8.16
C LEU A 111 0.44 15.37 -9.30
N ASP A 112 0.07 15.67 -10.55
CA ASP A 112 0.97 15.58 -11.69
C ASP A 112 2.21 16.49 -11.51
N ALA A 113 2.00 17.73 -11.05
CA ALA A 113 3.09 18.67 -10.79
C ALA A 113 4.06 18.14 -9.72
N GLN A 114 3.54 17.57 -8.63
CA GLN A 114 4.33 16.97 -7.56
C GLN A 114 5.13 15.74 -8.03
N VAL A 115 4.50 14.86 -8.82
CA VAL A 115 5.16 13.68 -9.41
C VAL A 115 6.30 14.12 -10.32
N ARG A 116 6.07 15.07 -11.23
CA ARG A 116 7.12 15.58 -12.13
C ARG A 116 8.25 16.27 -11.37
N ALA A 117 7.95 17.01 -10.31
CA ALA A 117 8.96 17.61 -9.45
C ALA A 117 9.81 16.54 -8.75
N SER A 118 9.19 15.49 -8.23
CA SER A 118 9.88 14.34 -7.61
C SER A 118 10.78 13.61 -8.61
N GLN A 119 10.30 13.36 -9.84
CA GLN A 119 11.08 12.76 -10.92
C GLN A 119 12.31 13.61 -11.28
N ARG A 120 12.17 14.92 -11.46
CA ARG A 120 13.29 15.84 -11.75
C ARG A 120 14.34 15.82 -10.64
N ARG A 121 13.92 15.91 -9.37
CA ARG A 121 14.85 15.84 -8.21
C ARG A 121 15.62 14.54 -8.17
N ARG A 122 14.94 13.40 -8.35
CA ARG A 122 15.58 12.08 -8.33
C ARG A 122 16.53 11.87 -9.51
N ARG A 123 16.20 12.36 -10.71
CA ARG A 123 17.11 12.31 -11.87
C ARG A 123 18.39 13.09 -11.61
N PHE A 124 18.27 14.29 -11.04
CA PHE A 124 19.43 15.10 -10.66
C PHE A 124 20.30 14.38 -9.62
N HIS A 125 19.70 13.91 -8.51
CA HIS A 125 20.42 13.20 -7.46
C HIS A 125 21.09 11.93 -7.99
N TYR A 126 20.36 11.11 -8.75
CA TYR A 126 20.87 9.88 -9.35
C TYR A 126 22.09 10.15 -10.22
N ALA A 127 22.03 11.13 -11.12
CA ALA A 127 23.15 11.49 -11.99
C ALA A 127 24.41 11.91 -11.21
N ALA A 128 24.26 12.50 -10.03
CA ALA A 128 25.37 12.86 -9.15
C ALA A 128 25.89 11.65 -8.35
N THR A 129 25.00 10.82 -7.79
CA THR A 129 25.38 9.72 -6.89
C THR A 129 25.86 8.45 -7.60
N THR A 130 25.70 8.37 -8.92
CA THR A 130 26.24 7.26 -9.72
C THR A 130 27.60 7.56 -10.34
N GLN A 131 28.29 8.62 -9.88
CA GLN A 131 29.65 8.96 -10.31
C GLN A 131 30.68 8.57 -9.24
N GLY A 132 31.89 8.20 -9.67
CA GLY A 132 32.97 7.85 -8.76
C GLY A 132 32.66 6.61 -7.90
N ARG A 133 32.80 6.73 -6.59
CA ARG A 133 32.46 5.65 -5.65
C ARG A 133 30.97 5.68 -5.34
N ILE A 134 30.25 4.69 -5.85
CA ILE A 134 28.82 4.49 -5.59
C ILE A 134 28.65 3.91 -4.18
N GLN A 135 27.83 4.57 -3.35
CA GLN A 135 27.44 4.05 -2.03
C GLN A 135 26.11 3.30 -2.15
N ALA A 136 26.12 2.00 -1.90
CA ALA A 136 24.92 1.18 -1.86
C ALA A 136 24.04 1.54 -0.64
N TRP A 137 22.72 1.47 -0.81
CA TRP A 137 21.71 1.62 0.24
C TRP A 137 21.00 0.32 0.58
N ASP A 138 21.42 -0.79 -0.04
CA ASP A 138 20.91 -2.12 0.29
C ASP A 138 21.11 -2.40 1.78
N TRP A 139 20.05 -2.84 2.44
CA TRP A 139 20.14 -3.21 3.85
C TRP A 139 21.03 -4.44 4.00
N GLN A 140 22.13 -4.29 4.72
CA GLN A 140 22.99 -5.40 5.09
C GLN A 140 22.51 -6.00 6.42
N PRO A 141 21.97 -7.24 6.45
CA PRO A 141 21.65 -7.90 7.71
C PRO A 141 22.91 -8.04 8.54
N PHE A 142 22.82 -7.59 9.80
CA PHE A 142 23.84 -7.86 10.80
C PHE A 142 23.33 -8.93 11.75
N ALA A 143 23.99 -10.08 11.73
CA ALA A 143 23.87 -11.11 12.74
C ALA A 143 25.25 -11.31 13.34
N ASP A 144 25.43 -10.91 14.59
CA ASP A 144 26.73 -10.98 15.25
C ASP A 144 27.19 -12.43 15.39
N ALA A 145 28.06 -12.87 14.48
CA ALA A 145 28.58 -14.22 14.50
C ALA A 145 29.33 -14.51 15.80
N SER A 146 29.94 -13.53 16.47
CA SER A 146 30.63 -13.76 17.74
C SER A 146 29.68 -14.17 18.87
N GLN A 147 28.38 -13.93 18.73
CA GLN A 147 27.33 -14.25 19.71
C GLN A 147 26.44 -15.43 19.30
N ARG A 148 26.71 -16.08 18.16
CA ARG A 148 25.90 -17.21 17.66
C ARG A 148 26.51 -18.56 18.00
N TYR A 149 25.66 -19.53 18.34
CA TYR A 149 26.04 -20.90 18.65
C TYR A 149 27.04 -20.99 19.81
N MET A 150 27.77 -22.11 19.92
CA MET A 150 28.70 -22.31 21.02
C MET A 150 29.88 -21.33 20.96
N ARG A 151 30.08 -20.62 22.05
CA ARG A 151 31.20 -19.70 22.26
C ARG A 151 31.75 -19.96 23.65
N ASN A 152 33.06 -19.89 23.82
CA ASN A 152 33.71 -20.26 25.09
C ASN A 152 33.40 -19.32 26.26
N HIS A 153 32.64 -18.24 26.05
CA HIS A 153 32.13 -17.35 27.09
C HIS A 153 30.68 -17.67 27.51
N ILE A 154 30.08 -18.73 26.97
CA ILE A 154 28.71 -19.20 27.25
C ILE A 154 28.79 -20.63 27.79
N GLU A 155 28.13 -20.91 28.90
CA GLU A 155 28.02 -22.28 29.43
C GLU A 155 27.21 -23.18 28.49
N LEU A 156 27.76 -24.34 28.14
CA LEU A 156 27.20 -25.25 27.13
C LEU A 156 25.78 -25.68 27.46
N ASP A 157 25.56 -26.15 28.69
CA ASP A 157 24.24 -26.62 29.15
C ASP A 157 23.18 -25.51 29.09
N THR A 158 23.59 -24.26 29.38
CA THR A 158 22.69 -23.10 29.31
C THR A 158 22.29 -22.80 27.87
N LEU A 159 23.27 -22.81 26.95
CA LEU A 159 23.02 -22.58 25.53
C LEU A 159 22.10 -23.65 24.93
N GLU A 160 22.37 -24.93 25.20
CA GLU A 160 21.54 -26.04 24.70
C GLU A 160 20.10 -25.95 25.24
N ALA A 161 19.92 -25.61 26.51
CA ALA A 161 18.61 -25.42 27.11
C ALA A 161 17.84 -24.22 26.53
N MET A 162 18.53 -23.13 26.18
CA MET A 162 17.93 -21.95 25.55
C MET A 162 17.57 -22.19 24.09
N ALA A 163 18.40 -22.91 23.35
CA ALA A 163 18.24 -23.16 21.92
C ALA A 163 17.21 -24.28 21.62
N ARG A 164 16.91 -25.15 22.59
CA ARG A 164 15.97 -26.26 22.40
C ARG A 164 14.53 -25.87 22.76
N PHE A 165 13.62 -26.00 21.80
CA PHE A 165 12.17 -25.88 22.02
C PHE A 165 11.41 -27.04 21.37
N PRO A 166 10.46 -27.71 22.06
CA PRO A 166 10.10 -27.52 23.47
C PRO A 166 11.23 -27.98 24.41
N ARG A 167 11.25 -27.43 25.63
CA ARG A 167 12.21 -27.84 26.65
C ARG A 167 11.96 -29.29 27.04
N VAL A 168 13.03 -30.04 27.31
CA VAL A 168 12.88 -31.35 27.97
C VAL A 168 12.44 -31.05 29.40
N GLY A 169 11.28 -31.60 29.80
CA GLY A 169 10.84 -31.54 31.18
C GLY A 169 11.90 -32.16 32.11
N ARG A 170 12.08 -31.58 33.30
CA ARG A 170 12.76 -32.28 34.40
C ARG A 170 11.90 -33.44 34.87
#